data_AF-A0A835SYC1-F1
#
_entry.id   AF-A0A835SYC1-F1
#
_cell.length_a   1.000
_cell.length_b   1.000
_cell.length_c   1.000
_cell.angle_alpha   90.00
_cell.angle_beta   90.00
_cell.angle_gamma   90.00
#
_symmetry.space_group_name_H-M   'P 1'
#
loop_
_entity.id
_entity.type
_entity.pdbx_description
1 polymer ?
#
loop_
_entity_poly.entity_id
_entity_poly.type
_entity_poly.pdbx_seq_one_letter_code
_entity_poly.pdbx_strand_id
1 'polypeptide(L)'
;MSPPKAPPPCSPGSALVTLVFRNPTSTSSAAAAAAAARELVVDRALLFHASPVLRGLVEDVGGGGGGGGGPSSLPLPGEDAELWEVALQLLQHEDKHLAGLSWENVAGMCHLAHKYGMSSLQKACLLFLTAHLRDTSLFKYNIESPKNLLHAASLAERYLIGGGGDGGLLLPFTDAVEAAAKAALPQPVKLQRGADCDKHEVAMVRYTTYSSWRSAAYGQLRPLKELMAHPKYDDIVTSGVQCQVARALLGGMEALILNM
;
A
#
# COMPACT_ATOMS: atom_id res chain seq x y z
N MET A 1 -39.32 34.28 18.43
CA MET A 1 -38.12 33.62 17.88
C MET A 1 -37.28 33.17 19.06
N SER A 2 -37.26 31.87 19.35
CA SER A 2 -36.50 31.32 20.48
C SER A 2 -35.04 31.12 20.05
N PRO A 3 -34.06 31.46 20.91
CA PRO A 3 -32.65 31.26 20.60
C PRO A 3 -32.31 29.77 20.44
N PRO A 4 -31.28 29.43 19.64
CA PRO A 4 -30.84 28.04 19.47
C PRO A 4 -30.42 27.47 20.84
N LYS A 5 -31.03 26.34 21.19
CA LYS A 5 -30.78 25.60 22.42
C LYS A 5 -29.33 25.14 22.42
N ALA A 6 -28.51 25.69 23.33
CA ALA A 6 -27.15 25.25 23.54
C ALA A 6 -27.13 23.74 23.88
N PRO A 7 -26.18 22.96 23.33
CA PRO A 7 -26.05 21.55 23.65
C PRO A 7 -25.77 21.36 25.15
N PRO A 8 -26.29 20.28 25.75
CA PRO A 8 -26.11 20.03 27.17
C PRO A 8 -24.63 19.88 27.53
N PRO A 9 -24.18 20.38 28.69
CA PRO A 9 -22.81 20.22 29.14
C PRO A 9 -22.53 18.73 29.38
N CYS A 10 -21.48 18.21 28.73
CA CYS A 10 -21.03 16.84 28.90
C CYS A 10 -20.51 16.63 30.34
N SER A 11 -20.88 15.51 30.95
CA SER A 11 -20.42 15.11 32.28
C SER A 11 -18.89 15.10 32.38
N PRO A 12 -18.29 15.52 33.51
CA PRO A 12 -16.85 15.46 33.72
C PRO A 12 -16.44 13.98 33.80
N GLY A 13 -15.78 13.50 32.75
CA GLY A 13 -15.53 12.08 32.50
C GLY A 13 -15.92 11.61 31.10
N SER A 14 -16.42 12.49 30.22
CA SER A 14 -16.67 12.15 28.83
C SER A 14 -15.41 11.56 28.18
N ALA A 15 -15.48 10.28 27.84
CA ALA A 15 -14.44 9.50 27.19
C ALA A 15 -14.28 9.86 25.70
N LEU A 16 -14.88 10.95 25.22
CA LEU A 16 -14.87 11.29 23.80
C LEU A 16 -13.80 12.34 23.50
N VAL A 17 -13.14 12.15 22.36
CA VAL A 17 -12.17 13.08 21.77
C VAL A 17 -12.72 13.51 20.41
N THR A 18 -12.65 14.81 20.11
CA THR A 18 -12.98 15.33 18.79
C THR A 18 -11.71 15.44 17.96
N LEU A 19 -11.60 14.65 16.90
CA LEU A 19 -10.57 14.78 15.88
C LEU A 19 -10.96 15.90 14.92
N VAL A 20 -10.10 16.90 14.75
CA VAL A 20 -10.38 18.07 13.91
C VAL A 20 -9.47 18.07 12.69
N PHE A 21 -10.08 17.95 11.51
CA PHE A 21 -9.39 17.92 10.23
C PHE A 21 -9.43 19.28 9.57
N ARG A 22 -8.26 19.90 9.38
CA ARG A 22 -8.13 21.18 8.66
C ARG A 22 -7.51 20.94 7.30
N ASN A 23 -8.28 21.22 6.24
CA ASN A 23 -7.79 21.15 4.88
C ASN A 23 -6.86 22.33 4.59
N PRO A 24 -5.58 22.09 4.22
CA PRO A 24 -4.61 23.17 3.98
C PRO A 24 -4.82 23.91 2.65
N THR A 25 -5.72 23.43 1.78
CA THR A 25 -5.86 23.91 0.39
C THR A 25 -6.80 25.12 0.21
N SER A 26 -7.46 25.63 1.26
CA SER A 26 -8.30 26.84 1.17
C SER A 26 -7.44 28.12 1.26
N THR A 27 -6.57 28.31 0.27
CA THR A 27 -5.87 29.58 0.10
C THR A 27 -6.79 30.61 -0.58
N SER A 28 -7.03 31.73 0.12
CA SER A 28 -7.42 33.04 -0.42
C SER A 28 -8.89 33.49 -0.51
N SER A 29 -9.78 33.08 0.41
CA SER A 29 -10.83 34.03 0.82
C SER A 29 -11.31 33.76 2.25
N ALA A 30 -11.63 34.81 3.00
CA ALA A 30 -12.25 34.71 4.32
C ALA A 30 -13.61 33.97 4.28
N ALA A 31 -14.21 33.80 3.09
CA ALA A 31 -15.40 32.98 2.84
C ALA A 31 -15.08 31.49 2.60
N ALA A 32 -13.87 31.14 2.16
CA ALA A 32 -13.38 29.76 1.99
C ALA A 32 -12.81 29.16 3.29
N ALA A 33 -12.53 29.99 4.30
CA ALA A 33 -12.16 29.56 5.65
C ALA A 33 -13.32 28.83 6.38
N ALA A 34 -14.53 28.89 5.84
CA ALA A 34 -15.70 28.13 6.28
C ALA A 34 -15.97 26.88 5.41
N ALA A 35 -15.00 26.41 4.62
CA ALA A 35 -15.00 25.01 4.20
C ALA A 35 -14.84 24.17 5.47
N ALA A 36 -15.99 23.75 6.01
CA ALA A 36 -16.17 23.29 7.37
C ALA A 36 -15.04 22.33 7.79
N ALA A 37 -14.34 22.67 8.89
CA ALA A 37 -13.50 21.72 9.56
C ALA A 37 -14.34 20.46 9.81
N ARG A 38 -13.89 19.33 9.28
CA ARG A 38 -14.57 18.06 9.53
C ARG A 38 -14.17 17.61 10.91
N GLU A 39 -15.16 17.23 11.71
CA GLU A 39 -14.96 16.81 13.09
C GLU A 39 -15.45 15.37 13.23
N LEU A 40 -14.61 14.51 13.76
CA LEU A 40 -14.97 13.13 14.10
C LEU A 40 -14.91 12.97 15.61
N VAL A 41 -16.01 12.52 16.21
CA VAL A 41 -16.07 12.25 17.65
C VAL A 41 -15.80 10.77 17.87
N VAL A 42 -14.78 10.45 18.66
CA VAL A 42 -14.30 9.08 18.86
C VAL A 42 -14.05 8.80 20.34
N ASP A 43 -14.21 7.54 20.74
CA ASP A 43 -13.83 7.08 22.08
C ASP A 43 -12.31 7.15 22.29
N ARG A 44 -11.90 7.82 23.37
CA ARG A 44 -10.53 7.97 23.82
C ARG A 44 -9.88 6.62 24.10
N ALA A 45 -10.61 5.68 24.70
CA ALA A 45 -10.11 4.35 24.99
C ALA A 45 -9.75 3.62 23.69
N LEU A 46 -10.59 3.73 22.65
CA LEU A 46 -10.29 3.17 21.34
C LEU A 46 -8.98 3.73 20.77
N LEU A 47 -8.78 5.05 20.78
CA LEU A 47 -7.54 5.66 20.31
C LEU A 47 -6.32 5.22 21.12
N PHE A 48 -6.48 5.07 22.44
CA PHE A 48 -5.41 4.72 23.37
C PHE A 48 -4.94 3.29 23.17
N HIS A 49 -5.88 2.38 22.92
CA HIS A 49 -5.58 0.99 22.60
C HIS A 49 -5.02 0.84 21.18
N ALA A 50 -5.54 1.61 20.22
CA ALA A 50 -5.14 1.52 18.82
C ALA A 50 -3.73 2.07 18.55
N SER A 51 -3.30 3.12 19.26
CA SER A 51 -2.07 3.84 18.94
C SER A 51 -1.39 4.47 20.17
N PRO A 52 -0.12 4.12 20.44
CA PRO A 52 0.67 4.82 21.46
C PRO A 52 0.96 6.28 21.06
N VAL A 53 1.04 6.59 19.76
CA VAL A 53 1.26 7.95 19.26
C VAL A 53 0.05 8.84 19.55
N LEU A 54 -1.16 8.37 19.21
CA LEU A 54 -2.39 9.12 19.48
C LEU A 54 -2.62 9.27 20.97
N ARG A 55 -2.30 8.25 21.77
CA ARG A 55 -2.33 8.36 23.23
C ARG A 55 -1.47 9.52 23.72
N GLY A 56 -0.20 9.59 23.30
CA GLY A 56 0.70 10.67 23.65
C GLY A 56 0.15 12.03 23.24
N LEU A 57 -0.32 12.16 22.00
CA LEU A 57 -0.91 13.42 21.50
C LEU A 57 -2.14 13.88 22.30
N VAL A 58 -3.03 12.97 22.68
CA VAL A 58 -4.21 13.30 23.49
C VAL A 58 -3.83 13.67 24.92
N GLU A 59 -2.84 12.98 25.50
CA GLU A 59 -2.33 13.28 26.84
C GLU A 59 -1.62 14.65 26.87
N ASP A 60 -0.85 15.00 25.83
CA ASP A 60 -0.18 16.30 25.69
C ASP A 60 -1.19 17.46 25.59
N VAL A 61 -2.26 17.26 24.81
CA VAL A 61 -3.34 18.27 24.69
C VAL A 61 -4.13 18.42 25.99
N GLY A 62 -4.31 17.33 26.75
CA GLY A 62 -5.06 17.32 28.01
C GLY A 62 -4.27 17.72 29.26
N GLY A 63 -2.93 17.62 29.24
CA GLY A 63 -2.06 17.84 30.40
C GLY A 63 -1.66 19.30 30.65
N GLY A 64 -1.95 20.20 29.71
CA GLY A 64 -1.59 21.61 29.79
C GLY A 64 -2.57 22.46 30.60
N GLY A 65 -2.57 22.34 31.92
CA GLY A 65 -3.17 23.33 32.83
C GLY A 65 -4.40 22.85 33.60
N GLY A 66 -4.27 22.76 34.92
CA GLY A 66 -5.30 22.27 35.82
C GLY A 66 -6.63 23.01 35.73
N GLY A 67 -7.73 22.25 35.83
CA GLY A 67 -9.00 22.73 36.36
C GLY A 67 -10.17 22.91 35.38
N GLY A 68 -9.99 22.76 34.07
CA GLY A 68 -11.07 22.96 33.10
C GLY A 68 -11.46 21.68 32.37
N GLY A 69 -12.64 21.12 32.65
CA GLY A 69 -13.24 20.02 31.89
C GLY A 69 -13.69 20.43 30.48
N GLY A 70 -12.77 20.99 29.69
CA GLY A 70 -13.00 21.32 28.29
C GLY A 70 -13.01 20.07 27.40
N PRO A 71 -13.75 20.10 26.28
CA PRO A 71 -13.73 19.00 25.31
C PRO A 71 -12.32 18.83 24.72
N SER A 72 -11.77 17.61 24.82
CA SER A 72 -10.47 17.27 24.23
C SER A 72 -10.59 17.27 22.70
N SER A 73 -10.06 18.30 22.06
CA SER A 73 -9.98 18.41 20.61
C SER A 73 -8.55 18.12 20.14
N LEU A 74 -8.37 17.09 19.32
CA LEU A 74 -7.07 16.74 18.72
C LEU A 74 -7.00 17.24 17.27
N PRO A 75 -6.20 18.27 16.97
CA PRO A 75 -6.02 18.72 15.59
C PRO A 75 -5.16 17.73 14.79
N LEU A 76 -5.65 17.34 13.62
CA LEU A 76 -4.97 16.45 12.67
C LEU A 76 -4.76 17.18 11.33
N PRO A 77 -3.78 18.09 11.23
CA PRO A 77 -3.57 18.90 10.03
C PRO A 77 -3.04 18.06 8.86
N GLY A 78 -3.62 18.26 7.68
CA GLY A 78 -3.20 17.57 6.45
C GLY A 78 -3.61 16.10 6.36
N GLU A 79 -4.43 15.62 7.30
CA GLU A 79 -5.04 14.30 7.25
C GLU A 79 -6.38 14.34 6.51
N ASP A 80 -6.69 13.24 5.83
CA ASP A 80 -7.98 13.03 5.17
C ASP A 80 -9.00 12.46 6.16
N ALA A 81 -10.06 13.22 6.43
CA ALA A 81 -11.13 12.81 7.33
C ALA A 81 -11.85 11.53 6.85
N GLU A 82 -11.99 11.31 5.54
CA GLU A 82 -12.66 10.12 5.00
C GLU A 82 -11.84 8.86 5.26
N LEU A 83 -10.53 8.96 5.10
CA LEU A 83 -9.59 7.90 5.43
C LEU A 83 -9.64 7.57 6.93
N TRP A 84 -9.74 8.59 7.78
CA TRP A 84 -9.90 8.41 9.23
C TRP A 84 -11.22 7.77 9.63
N GLU A 85 -12.34 8.09 8.95
CA GLU A 85 -13.60 7.40 9.20
C GLU A 85 -13.49 5.90 8.94
N VAL A 86 -12.86 5.51 7.83
CA VAL A 86 -12.60 4.09 7.52
C VAL A 86 -11.66 3.48 8.56
N ALA A 87 -10.60 4.18 8.96
CA ALA A 87 -9.66 3.70 9.97
C ALA A 87 -10.36 3.43 11.31
N LEU A 88 -11.20 4.37 11.76
CA LEU A 88 -11.95 4.24 13.00
C LEU A 88 -12.97 3.10 12.93
N GLN A 89 -13.65 2.91 11.79
CA GLN A 89 -14.55 1.77 11.59
C GLN A 89 -13.80 0.43 11.69
N LEU A 90 -12.61 0.33 11.10
CA LEU A 90 -11.77 -0.88 11.18
C LEU A 90 -11.30 -1.15 12.62
N LEU A 91 -10.89 -0.10 13.34
CA LEU A 91 -10.46 -0.23 14.74
C LEU A 91 -11.61 -0.63 15.67
N GLN A 92 -12.83 -0.17 15.41
CA GLN A 92 -14.02 -0.56 16.19
C GLN A 92 -14.43 -2.02 15.97
N HIS A 93 -14.04 -2.62 14.83
CA HIS A 93 -14.46 -3.96 14.41
C HIS A 93 -13.27 -4.89 14.22
N GLU A 94 -12.47 -5.08 15.27
CA GLU A 94 -11.16 -5.78 15.28
C GLU A 94 -11.13 -7.12 14.52
N ASP A 95 -12.27 -7.82 14.36
CA ASP A 95 -12.28 -9.20 13.86
C ASP A 95 -13.13 -9.50 12.63
N LYS A 96 -13.97 -8.60 12.09
CA LYS A 96 -15.04 -9.07 11.19
C LYS A 96 -15.16 -8.49 9.80
N HIS A 97 -14.68 -7.30 9.50
CA HIS A 97 -14.82 -6.82 8.12
C HIS A 97 -13.64 -5.94 7.71
N LEU A 98 -12.94 -6.35 6.65
CA LEU A 98 -12.18 -5.43 5.78
C LEU A 98 -13.12 -4.45 5.04
N ALA A 99 -14.33 -4.22 5.58
CA ALA A 99 -15.32 -3.33 5.00
C ALA A 99 -14.79 -1.91 5.02
N GLY A 100 -14.95 -1.21 3.90
CA GLY A 100 -14.40 0.11 3.71
C GLY A 100 -12.96 0.11 3.20
N LEU A 101 -12.15 -0.96 3.38
CA LEU A 101 -10.87 -1.07 2.67
C LEU A 101 -11.11 -1.34 1.19
N SER A 102 -10.42 -0.56 0.36
CA SER A 102 -10.48 -0.67 -1.09
C SER A 102 -9.12 -0.36 -1.69
N TRP A 103 -8.94 -0.68 -2.97
CA TRP A 103 -7.74 -0.33 -3.71
C TRP A 103 -7.49 1.17 -3.83
N GLU A 104 -8.51 2.00 -3.65
CA GLU A 104 -8.41 3.46 -3.75
C GLU A 104 -7.87 4.09 -2.46
N ASN A 105 -8.14 3.48 -1.30
CA ASN A 105 -7.74 4.02 0.00
C ASN A 105 -6.64 3.22 0.72
N VAL A 106 -6.32 1.99 0.29
CA VAL A 106 -5.35 1.14 0.99
C VAL A 106 -3.96 1.77 1.12
N ALA A 107 -3.49 2.52 0.12
CA ALA A 107 -2.20 3.20 0.20
C ALA A 107 -2.19 4.29 1.28
N GLY A 108 -3.25 5.11 1.33
CA GLY A 108 -3.45 6.09 2.39
C GLY A 108 -3.55 5.41 3.75
N MET A 109 -4.28 4.29 3.82
CA MET A 109 -4.48 3.56 5.07
C MET A 109 -3.18 2.95 5.60
N CYS A 110 -2.33 2.37 4.75
CA CYS A 110 -1.00 1.91 5.11
C CYS A 110 -0.14 3.05 5.68
N HIS A 111 -0.15 4.22 5.03
CA HIS A 111 0.58 5.39 5.49
C HIS A 111 0.09 5.87 6.86
N LEU A 112 -1.23 6.00 7.03
CA LEU A 112 -1.88 6.41 8.27
C LEU A 112 -1.59 5.42 9.41
N ALA A 113 -1.70 4.12 9.13
CA ALA A 113 -1.40 3.08 10.10
C ALA A 113 0.08 3.11 10.54
N HIS A 114 1.01 3.37 9.62
CA HIS A 114 2.42 3.52 9.94
C HIS A 114 2.69 4.80 10.74
N LYS A 115 2.19 5.96 10.27
CA LYS A 115 2.40 7.28 10.87
C LYS A 115 2.00 7.32 12.34
N TYR A 116 0.87 6.71 12.69
CA TYR A 116 0.36 6.68 14.05
C TYR A 116 0.67 5.36 14.78
N GLY A 117 1.44 4.44 14.19
CA GLY A 117 1.80 3.17 14.83
C GLY A 117 0.60 2.28 15.21
N MET A 118 -0.41 2.18 14.34
CA MET A 118 -1.61 1.38 14.53
C MET A 118 -1.43 -0.04 13.99
N SER A 119 -0.96 -0.96 14.84
CA SER A 119 -0.64 -2.35 14.44
C SER A 119 -1.87 -3.13 13.93
N SER A 120 -3.04 -2.97 14.55
CA SER A 120 -4.29 -3.62 14.10
C SER A 120 -4.65 -3.20 12.68
N LEU A 121 -4.46 -1.91 12.35
CA LEU A 121 -4.74 -1.37 11.03
C LEU A 121 -3.68 -1.80 10.00
N GLN A 122 -2.41 -1.87 10.39
CA GLN A 122 -1.36 -2.46 9.55
C GLN A 122 -1.69 -3.90 9.18
N LYS A 123 -2.12 -4.71 10.16
CA LYS A 123 -2.55 -6.10 9.94
C LYS A 123 -3.76 -6.17 9.00
N ALA A 124 -4.76 -5.31 9.18
CA ALA A 124 -5.92 -5.25 8.29
C ALA A 124 -5.53 -4.89 6.84
N CYS A 125 -4.64 -3.91 6.65
CA CYS A 125 -4.13 -3.54 5.34
C CYS A 125 -3.36 -4.69 4.69
N LEU A 126 -2.51 -5.40 5.46
CA LEU A 126 -1.78 -6.55 4.98
C LEU A 126 -2.72 -7.70 4.57
N LEU A 127 -3.73 -7.99 5.39
CA LEU A 127 -4.74 -9.00 5.08
C LEU A 127 -5.52 -8.63 3.81
N PHE A 128 -5.87 -7.36 3.62
CA PHE A 128 -6.51 -6.89 2.40
C PHE A 128 -5.61 -7.11 1.18
N LEU A 129 -4.36 -6.66 1.22
CA LEU A 129 -3.44 -6.78 0.09
C LEU A 129 -3.17 -8.26 -0.25
N THR A 130 -2.98 -9.11 0.75
CA THR A 130 -2.75 -10.56 0.55
C THR A 130 -3.98 -11.28 0.00
N ALA A 131 -5.18 -10.97 0.51
CA ALA A 131 -6.43 -11.57 0.02
C ALA A 131 -6.73 -11.22 -1.45
N HIS A 132 -6.31 -10.03 -1.90
CA HIS A 132 -6.55 -9.56 -3.27
C HIS A 132 -5.30 -9.63 -4.17
N LEU A 133 -4.27 -10.39 -3.78
CA LEU A 133 -3.07 -10.59 -4.60
C LEU A 133 -3.40 -11.04 -6.04
N ARG A 134 -4.44 -11.86 -6.21
CA ARG A 134 -4.89 -12.35 -7.53
C ARG A 134 -5.44 -11.26 -8.44
N ASP A 135 -5.88 -10.14 -7.87
CA ASP A 135 -6.41 -9.00 -8.63
C ASP A 135 -5.29 -8.04 -9.07
N THR A 136 -4.07 -8.24 -8.55
CA THR A 136 -2.89 -7.46 -8.92
C THR A 136 -2.29 -7.94 -10.23
N SER A 137 -1.59 -7.04 -10.91
CA SER A 137 -0.87 -7.36 -12.14
C SER A 137 0.32 -6.46 -12.30
N LEU A 138 1.42 -7.02 -12.80
CA LEU A 138 2.65 -6.27 -13.05
C LEU A 138 2.50 -5.25 -14.19
N PHE A 139 1.76 -5.61 -15.26
CA PHE A 139 1.70 -4.84 -16.50
C PHE A 139 0.34 -4.22 -16.83
N LYS A 140 -0.74 -4.65 -16.17
CA LYS A 140 -2.09 -4.16 -16.47
C LYS A 140 -2.39 -2.78 -15.90
N TYR A 141 -1.78 -2.44 -14.77
CA TYR A 141 -2.10 -1.23 -14.02
C TYR A 141 -0.89 -0.29 -13.96
N ASN A 142 -1.17 1.02 -13.92
CA ASN A 142 -0.15 2.05 -13.69
C ASN A 142 0.59 1.76 -12.37
N ILE A 143 1.89 1.99 -12.31
CA ILE A 143 2.72 1.80 -11.13
C ILE A 143 2.23 2.61 -9.93
N GLU A 144 1.59 3.77 -10.15
CA GLU A 144 0.99 4.58 -9.09
C GLU A 144 -0.25 3.92 -8.48
N SER A 145 -0.86 2.94 -9.16
CA SER A 145 -2.01 2.22 -8.62
C SER A 145 -1.56 1.15 -7.63
N PRO A 146 -2.20 1.04 -6.45
CA PRO A 146 -1.96 -0.07 -5.53
C PRO A 146 -2.32 -1.45 -6.10
N LYS A 147 -3.08 -1.51 -7.21
CA LYS A 147 -3.32 -2.77 -7.96
C LYS A 147 -2.10 -3.24 -8.75
N ASN A 148 -1.10 -2.38 -8.97
CA ASN A 148 0.16 -2.82 -9.53
C ASN A 148 0.88 -3.69 -8.49
N LEU A 149 1.33 -4.89 -8.91
CA LEU A 149 1.94 -5.86 -8.01
C LEU A 149 3.18 -5.29 -7.28
N LEU A 150 4.01 -4.50 -7.96
CA LEU A 150 5.21 -3.92 -7.33
C LEU A 150 4.84 -2.85 -6.31
N HIS A 151 3.81 -2.05 -6.58
CA HIS A 151 3.33 -1.07 -5.63
C HIS A 151 2.71 -1.75 -4.41
N ALA A 152 1.86 -2.77 -4.59
CA ALA A 152 1.30 -3.56 -3.49
C ALA A 152 2.39 -4.18 -2.60
N ALA A 153 3.39 -4.82 -3.22
CA ALA A 153 4.54 -5.39 -2.51
C ALA A 153 5.34 -4.32 -1.76
N SER A 154 5.50 -3.13 -2.35
CA SER A 154 6.24 -2.03 -1.74
C SER A 154 5.48 -1.36 -0.60
N LEU A 155 4.15 -1.29 -0.67
CA LEU A 155 3.30 -0.87 0.45
C LEU A 155 3.44 -1.84 1.62
N ALA A 156 3.40 -3.15 1.35
CA ALA A 156 3.62 -4.17 2.36
C ALA A 156 5.02 -4.04 2.98
N GLU A 157 6.06 -3.84 2.14
CA GLU A 157 7.43 -3.69 2.63
C GLU A 157 7.62 -2.46 3.50
N ARG A 158 7.21 -1.29 2.99
CA ARG A 158 7.48 0.00 3.63
C ARG A 158 6.73 0.18 4.94
N TYR A 159 5.46 -0.23 4.99
CA TYR A 159 4.57 0.20 6.06
C TYR A 159 4.18 -0.92 7.03
N LEU A 160 4.29 -2.19 6.64
CA LEU A 160 3.68 -3.31 7.37
C LEU A 160 4.71 -4.24 8.04
N ILE A 161 6.02 -4.10 7.76
CA ILE A 161 7.09 -4.94 8.33
C ILE A 161 7.63 -4.40 9.66
N GLY A 162 7.52 -3.08 9.91
CA GLY A 162 8.20 -2.42 11.04
C GLY A 162 7.77 -2.85 12.46
N GLY A 163 6.78 -3.73 12.60
CA GLY A 163 6.19 -4.14 13.88
C GLY A 163 6.85 -5.31 14.61
N GLY A 164 8.04 -5.76 14.22
CA GLY A 164 8.79 -6.81 14.94
C GLY A 164 8.20 -8.22 14.84
N GLY A 165 7.27 -8.45 13.91
CA GLY A 165 6.71 -9.77 13.60
C GLY A 165 7.51 -10.50 12.53
N ASP A 166 7.57 -11.83 12.65
CA ASP A 166 8.29 -12.74 11.75
C ASP A 166 8.03 -12.39 10.27
N GLY A 167 9.11 -12.24 9.49
CA GLY A 167 9.08 -11.89 8.06
C GLY A 167 8.32 -12.87 7.15
N GLY A 168 7.68 -13.91 7.71
CA GLY A 168 6.83 -14.86 6.99
C GLY A 168 5.60 -14.23 6.35
N LEU A 169 5.13 -13.09 6.86
CA LEU A 169 3.96 -12.39 6.34
C LEU A 169 4.15 -11.78 4.93
N LEU A 170 5.40 -11.63 4.47
CA LEU A 170 5.74 -11.12 3.14
C LEU A 170 5.97 -12.22 2.11
N LEU A 171 6.05 -13.47 2.54
CA LEU A 171 6.28 -14.59 1.63
C LEU A 171 5.31 -14.56 0.44
N PRO A 172 3.99 -14.29 0.61
CA PRO A 172 3.08 -14.23 -0.52
C PRO A 172 3.45 -13.16 -1.57
N PHE A 173 3.98 -12.01 -1.14
CA PHE A 173 4.42 -10.96 -2.07
C PHE A 173 5.75 -11.30 -2.73
N THR A 174 6.69 -11.83 -1.96
CA THR A 174 7.99 -12.28 -2.50
C THR A 174 7.77 -13.32 -3.59
N ASP A 175 6.94 -14.34 -3.31
CA ASP A 175 6.61 -15.40 -4.25
C ASP A 175 5.86 -14.86 -5.48
N ALA A 176 4.90 -13.95 -5.28
CA ALA A 176 4.13 -13.35 -6.37
C ALA A 176 4.99 -12.47 -7.28
N VAL A 177 5.86 -11.62 -6.71
CA VAL A 177 6.79 -10.76 -7.45
C VAL A 177 7.79 -11.62 -8.22
N GLU A 178 8.36 -12.63 -7.58
CA GLU A 178 9.29 -13.55 -8.23
C GLU A 178 8.61 -14.33 -9.37
N ALA A 179 7.40 -14.86 -9.14
CA ALA A 179 6.63 -15.56 -10.16
C ALA A 179 6.25 -14.65 -11.33
N ALA A 180 5.82 -13.41 -11.05
CA ALA A 180 5.47 -12.44 -12.08
C ALA A 180 6.69 -11.99 -12.90
N ALA A 181 7.83 -11.74 -12.24
CA ALA A 181 9.08 -11.39 -12.91
C ALA A 181 9.62 -12.56 -13.76
N LYS A 182 9.51 -13.81 -13.28
CA LYS A 182 9.85 -15.01 -14.05
C LYS A 182 8.89 -15.24 -15.22
N ALA A 183 7.59 -14.99 -15.04
CA ALA A 183 6.60 -15.08 -16.11
C ALA A 183 6.80 -14.00 -17.19
N ALA A 184 7.42 -12.87 -16.83
CA ALA A 184 7.86 -11.85 -17.76
C ALA A 184 9.14 -12.24 -18.52
N LEU A 185 9.80 -13.36 -18.20
CA LEU A 185 10.90 -13.84 -19.03
C LEU A 185 10.36 -14.75 -20.13
N PRO A 186 10.98 -14.74 -21.32
CA PRO A 186 10.63 -15.70 -22.37
C PRO A 186 10.85 -17.11 -21.81
N GLN A 187 9.92 -18.03 -22.08
CA GLN A 187 10.12 -19.43 -21.68
C GLN A 187 11.28 -20.03 -22.49
N PRO A 188 12.06 -20.96 -21.89
CA PRO A 188 13.11 -21.66 -22.61
C PRO A 188 12.50 -22.35 -23.82
N VAL A 189 12.95 -21.95 -25.01
CA VAL A 189 12.55 -22.63 -26.24
C VAL A 189 13.29 -23.96 -26.23
N LYS A 190 12.56 -25.04 -25.97
CA LYS A 190 13.10 -26.39 -26.12
C LYS A 190 13.48 -26.56 -27.58
N LEU A 191 14.77 -26.43 -27.89
CA LEU A 191 15.31 -26.88 -29.16
C LEU A 191 15.11 -28.39 -29.18
N GLN A 192 14.02 -28.85 -29.81
CA GLN A 192 13.88 -30.27 -30.12
C GLN A 192 15.03 -30.61 -31.04
N ARG A 193 16.02 -31.32 -30.50
CA ARG A 193 17.15 -31.85 -31.25
C ARG A 193 16.61 -32.95 -32.14
N GLY A 194 16.12 -32.59 -33.32
CA GLY A 194 15.75 -33.57 -34.34
C GLY A 194 16.97 -34.42 -34.64
N ALA A 195 16.85 -35.73 -34.44
CA ALA A 195 17.96 -36.66 -34.55
C ALA A 195 18.44 -36.88 -36.00
N ASP A 196 17.68 -36.41 -37.00
CA ASP A 196 17.89 -36.70 -38.43
C ASP A 196 17.91 -35.46 -39.35
N CYS A 197 18.17 -34.27 -38.81
CA CYS A 197 18.15 -33.05 -39.63
C CYS A 197 19.47 -32.85 -40.40
N ASP A 198 19.36 -32.63 -41.72
CA ASP A 198 20.47 -32.26 -42.59
C ASP A 198 21.16 -30.98 -42.08
N LYS A 199 22.49 -30.89 -42.17
CA LYS A 199 23.29 -29.80 -41.53
C LYS A 199 22.85 -28.39 -41.93
N HIS A 200 22.28 -28.23 -43.14
CA HIS A 200 21.72 -26.96 -43.63
C HIS A 200 20.35 -26.62 -43.02
N GLU A 201 19.50 -27.63 -42.81
CA GLU A 201 18.22 -27.47 -42.12
C GLU A 201 18.42 -27.09 -40.64
N VAL A 202 19.43 -27.68 -39.99
CA VAL A 202 19.79 -27.37 -38.59
C VAL A 202 20.17 -25.89 -38.42
N ALA A 203 20.87 -25.28 -39.39
CA ALA A 203 21.28 -23.88 -39.31
C ALA A 203 20.09 -22.92 -39.47
N MET A 204 19.19 -23.20 -40.41
CA MET A 204 17.96 -22.42 -40.63
C MET A 204 16.99 -22.52 -39.45
N VAL A 205 16.76 -23.72 -38.91
CA VAL A 205 15.90 -23.94 -37.73
C VAL A 205 16.45 -23.23 -36.50
N ARG A 206 17.77 -23.19 -36.30
CA ARG A 206 18.39 -22.44 -35.21
C ARG A 206 18.20 -20.93 -35.35
N TYR A 207 18.31 -20.40 -36.57
CA TYR A 207 18.12 -18.96 -36.81
C TYR A 207 16.66 -18.51 -36.60
N THR A 208 15.69 -19.25 -37.13
CA THR A 208 14.25 -18.93 -36.93
C THR A 208 13.83 -19.09 -35.47
N THR A 209 14.35 -20.12 -34.79
CA THR A 209 14.11 -20.31 -33.35
C THR A 209 14.72 -19.18 -32.51
N TYR A 210 15.97 -18.79 -32.81
CA TYR A 210 16.65 -17.70 -32.11
C TYR A 210 15.95 -16.35 -32.32
N SER A 211 15.57 -16.02 -33.56
CA SER A 211 14.86 -14.78 -33.88
C SER A 211 13.46 -14.71 -33.24
N SER A 212 12.72 -15.82 -33.22
CA SER A 212 11.44 -15.93 -32.52
C SER A 212 11.61 -15.72 -31.01
N TRP A 213 12.57 -16.41 -30.40
CA TRP A 213 12.91 -16.23 -28.99
C TRP A 213 13.32 -14.79 -28.69
N ARG A 214 14.20 -14.21 -29.50
CA ARG A 214 14.67 -12.83 -29.36
C ARG A 214 13.50 -11.85 -29.42
N SER A 215 12.59 -12.02 -30.38
CA SER A 215 11.40 -11.18 -30.51
C SER A 215 10.49 -11.31 -29.28
N ALA A 216 10.26 -12.53 -28.78
CA ALA A 216 9.48 -12.76 -27.57
C ALA A 216 10.15 -12.14 -26.33
N ALA A 217 11.47 -12.27 -26.20
CA ALA A 217 12.26 -11.68 -25.13
C ALA A 217 12.15 -10.14 -25.13
N TYR A 218 12.29 -9.49 -26.29
CA TYR A 218 12.11 -8.04 -26.40
C TYR A 218 10.67 -7.62 -26.11
N GLY A 219 9.68 -8.40 -26.54
CA GLY A 219 8.27 -8.14 -26.27
C GLY A 219 7.96 -8.09 -24.77
N GLN A 220 8.64 -8.91 -23.97
CA GLN A 220 8.44 -8.95 -22.52
C GLN A 220 9.35 -8.00 -21.73
N LEU A 221 10.60 -7.82 -22.17
CA LEU A 221 11.54 -6.89 -21.53
C LEU A 221 11.15 -5.42 -21.73
N ARG A 222 10.45 -5.10 -22.82
CA ARG A 222 10.03 -3.74 -23.11
C ARG A 222 9.06 -3.17 -22.05
N PRO A 223 7.93 -3.83 -21.71
CA PRO A 223 7.06 -3.37 -20.63
C PRO A 223 7.77 -3.19 -19.30
N LEU A 224 8.71 -4.10 -18.97
CA LEU A 224 9.50 -4.00 -17.75
C LEU A 224 10.41 -2.76 -17.77
N LYS A 225 11.09 -2.50 -18.90
CA LYS A 225 11.91 -1.28 -19.07
C LYS A 225 11.08 -0.01 -19.00
N GLU A 226 9.90 0.00 -19.64
CA GLU A 226 8.97 1.14 -19.60
C GLU A 226 8.49 1.39 -18.16
N LEU A 227 8.21 0.32 -17.41
CA LEU A 227 7.83 0.40 -16.00
C LEU A 227 8.97 0.95 -15.12
N MET A 228 10.21 0.45 -15.31
CA MET A 228 11.39 0.94 -14.58
C MET A 228 11.80 2.36 -14.96
N ALA A 229 11.46 2.81 -16.17
CA ALA A 229 11.71 4.17 -16.63
C ALA A 229 10.67 5.19 -16.11
N HIS A 230 9.66 4.74 -15.36
CA HIS A 230 8.65 5.64 -14.81
C HIS A 230 9.30 6.62 -13.80
N PRO A 231 9.02 7.93 -13.87
CA PRO A 231 9.72 8.94 -13.06
C PRO A 231 9.55 8.77 -11.55
N LYS A 232 8.44 8.15 -11.11
CA LYS A 232 8.17 7.84 -9.70
C LYS A 232 8.53 6.41 -9.29
N TYR A 233 9.26 5.66 -10.14
CA TYR A 233 9.55 4.25 -9.86
C TYR A 233 10.25 4.07 -8.52
N ASP A 234 11.30 4.86 -8.24
CA ASP A 234 12.07 4.76 -7.00
C ASP A 234 11.30 5.27 -5.77
N ASP A 235 10.35 6.19 -5.95
CA ASP A 235 9.50 6.69 -4.87
C ASP A 235 8.47 5.63 -4.45
N ILE A 236 7.99 4.83 -5.40
CA ILE A 236 6.92 3.86 -5.21
C ILE A 236 7.47 2.48 -4.86
N VAL A 237 8.45 2.00 -5.64
CA VAL A 237 9.00 0.66 -5.52
C VAL A 237 10.19 0.66 -4.57
N THR A 238 10.02 0.00 -3.42
CA THR A 238 11.04 -0.11 -2.39
C THR A 238 12.24 -0.93 -2.87
N SER A 239 13.42 -0.61 -2.34
CA SER A 239 14.69 -1.26 -2.74
C SER A 239 14.69 -2.77 -2.54
N GLY A 240 13.99 -3.30 -1.54
CA GLY A 240 13.82 -4.74 -1.35
C GLY A 240 13.03 -5.38 -2.49
N VAL A 241 11.88 -4.82 -2.87
CA VAL A 241 11.13 -5.26 -4.06
C VAL A 241 11.96 -5.13 -5.34
N GLN A 242 12.70 -4.03 -5.52
CA GLN A 242 13.61 -3.89 -6.67
C GLN A 242 14.65 -5.01 -6.72
N CYS A 243 15.25 -5.35 -5.57
CA CYS A 243 16.22 -6.45 -5.45
C CYS A 243 15.57 -7.81 -5.77
N GLN A 244 14.33 -8.04 -5.33
CA GLN A 244 13.58 -9.25 -5.65
C GLN A 244 13.34 -9.39 -7.16
N VAL A 245 12.90 -8.31 -7.82
CA VAL A 245 12.73 -8.28 -9.28
C VAL A 245 14.06 -8.58 -9.99
N ALA A 246 15.14 -7.91 -9.61
CA ALA A 246 16.46 -8.14 -10.20
C ALA A 246 16.93 -9.59 -10.03
N ARG A 247 16.78 -10.17 -8.82
CA ARG A 247 17.13 -11.56 -8.54
C ARG A 247 16.30 -12.53 -9.37
N ALA A 248 14.99 -12.32 -9.46
CA ALA A 248 14.10 -13.16 -10.24
C ALA A 248 14.46 -13.14 -11.74
N LEU A 249 14.81 -11.96 -12.27
CA LEU A 249 15.25 -11.81 -13.65
C LEU A 249 16.59 -12.50 -13.91
N LEU A 250 17.58 -12.30 -13.04
CA LEU A 250 18.88 -12.96 -13.15
C LEU A 250 18.73 -14.48 -13.10
N GLY A 251 17.98 -15.01 -12.13
CA GLY A 251 17.76 -16.45 -12.01
C GLY A 251 17.03 -17.04 -13.20
N GLY A 252 16.07 -16.32 -13.79
CA GLY A 252 15.43 -16.79 -15.02
C GLY A 252 16.31 -16.67 -16.26
N MET A 253 17.22 -15.68 -16.35
CA MET A 253 18.24 -15.62 -17.40
C MET A 253 19.24 -16.77 -17.29
N GLU A 254 19.69 -17.13 -16.08
CA GLU A 254 20.54 -18.30 -15.85
C GLU A 254 19.84 -19.59 -16.28
N ALA A 255 18.56 -19.75 -15.91
CA ALA A 255 17.76 -20.89 -16.34
C ALA A 255 17.61 -20.97 -17.86
N LEU A 256 17.55 -19.84 -18.56
CA LEU A 256 17.54 -19.81 -20.02
C LEU A 256 18.87 -20.27 -20.61
N ILE A 257 19.99 -19.81 -20.06
CA ILE A 257 21.34 -20.20 -20.52
C ILE A 257 21.58 -21.70 -20.33
N LEU A 258 21.15 -22.27 -19.20
CA LEU A 258 21.36 -23.70 -18.90
C LEU A 258 20.49 -24.64 -19.73
N ASN A 259 19.38 -24.16 -20.28
CA ASN A 259 18.44 -24.96 -21.08
C ASN A 259 18.61 -24.78 -22.60
N MET A 260 19.56 -23.95 -23.04
CA MET A 260 19.96 -23.78 -24.44
C MET A 260 21.02 -24.81 -24.84
#